data_AF-A0A376KNP5-F1
#
_entry.id   AF-A0A376KNP5-F1
#
_cell.length_a   1.000
_cell.length_b   1.000
_cell.length_c   1.000
_cell.angle_alpha   90.00
_cell.angle_beta   90.00
_cell.angle_gamma   90.00
#
_symmetry.space_group_name_H-M   'P 1'
#
loop_
_entity.id
_entity.type
_entity.pdbx_description
1 polymer ?
#
loop_
_entity_poly.entity_id
_entity_poly.type
_entity_poly.pdbx_seq_one_letter_code
_entity_poly.pdbx_strand_id
1 'polypeptide(L)' 'MMESVLGVPARRTHQFELQSVRRNTFPYRCKCQEHQLTVRRHNRVVRGEAVYRCVHCGEQLVAK' A
#
# COMPACT_ATOMS: atom_id res chain seq x y z
N MET A 1 15.95 9.66 -21.69
CA MET A 1 14.51 9.69 -21.30
C MET A 1 13.77 10.34 -22.47
N MET A 2 12.59 9.84 -22.89
CA MET A 2 11.96 10.23 -24.19
C MET A 2 11.84 11.75 -24.44
N GLU A 3 11.72 12.56 -23.38
CA GLU A 3 11.68 14.03 -23.46
C GLU A 3 12.93 14.64 -24.12
N SER A 4 14.12 14.09 -23.89
CA SER A 4 15.38 14.58 -24.47
C SER A 4 15.57 14.16 -25.93
N VAL A 5 14.88 13.08 -26.35
CA VAL A 5 14.95 12.55 -27.72
C VAL A 5 13.92 13.24 -28.62
N LEU A 6 12.74 13.53 -28.08
CA LEU A 6 11.62 14.12 -28.81
C LEU A 6 11.54 15.64 -28.67
N GLY A 7 12.26 16.25 -27.72
CA GLY A 7 12.27 17.70 -27.51
C GLY A 7 10.93 18.26 -26.98
N VAL A 8 10.04 17.40 -26.48
CA VAL A 8 8.71 17.78 -26.01
C VAL A 8 8.60 17.46 -24.51
N PRO A 9 8.12 18.41 -23.67
CA PRO A 9 7.91 18.15 -22.25
C PRO A 9 6.75 17.17 -22.03
N ALA A 10 6.86 16.24 -21.09
CA ALA A 10 5.75 15.34 -20.74
C ALA A 10 4.66 16.11 -19.97
N ARG A 11 3.76 16.76 -20.71
CA ARG A 11 2.57 17.41 -20.16
C ARG A 11 1.38 16.45 -20.18
N ARG A 12 0.76 16.25 -19.01
CA ARG A 12 -0.52 15.55 -18.88
C ARG A 12 -1.67 16.54 -19.12
N THR A 13 -2.69 16.11 -19.84
CA THR A 13 -3.91 16.91 -20.11
C THR A 13 -4.88 16.95 -18.93
N HIS A 14 -4.68 16.08 -17.93
CA HIS A 14 -5.53 16.01 -16.74
C HIS A 14 -4.70 15.94 -15.46
N GLN A 15 -5.17 16.66 -14.44
CA GLN A 15 -4.68 16.60 -13.07
C GLN A 15 -5.76 15.93 -12.22
N PHE A 16 -5.64 14.63 -11.97
CA PHE A 16 -6.55 13.94 -11.06
C PHE A 16 -6.18 14.24 -9.61
N GLU A 17 -7.16 14.57 -8.77
CA GLU A 17 -6.95 14.72 -7.34
C GLU A 17 -6.63 13.37 -6.69
N LEU A 18 -5.42 13.24 -6.16
CA LEU A 18 -4.97 12.04 -5.45
C LEU A 18 -5.40 12.02 -3.97
N GLN A 19 -6.13 13.05 -3.51
CA GLN A 19 -6.62 13.19 -2.14
C GLN A 19 -7.53 12.02 -1.75
N SER A 20 -8.40 11.56 -2.66
CA SER A 20 -9.28 10.40 -2.45
C SER A 20 -8.54 9.06 -2.46
N VAL A 21 -7.33 9.02 -3.04
CA VAL A 21 -6.44 7.86 -3.09
C VAL A 21 -5.47 7.86 -1.90
N ARG A 22 -5.62 8.80 -0.95
CA ARG A 22 -4.86 8.76 0.31
C ARG A 22 -5.00 7.38 0.90
N ARG A 23 -3.85 6.75 1.12
CA ARG A 23 -3.74 5.32 1.44
C ARG A 23 -4.35 5.13 2.81
N ASN A 24 -5.61 4.70 2.87
CA ASN A 24 -6.17 4.16 4.10
C ASN A 24 -5.37 2.90 4.45
N THR A 25 -4.39 3.10 5.33
CA THR A 25 -3.56 2.05 5.87
C THR A 25 -4.00 1.73 7.28
N PHE A 26 -4.08 0.44 7.56
CA PHE A 26 -4.47 -0.10 8.86
C PHE A 26 -3.22 -0.60 9.57
N PRO A 27 -2.97 -0.18 10.82
CA PRO A 27 -1.83 -0.66 11.59
C PRO A 27 -2.05 -2.12 12.04
N TYR A 28 -1.05 -2.95 11.80
CA TYR A 28 -0.95 -4.33 12.24
C TYR A 28 0.36 -4.53 12.98
N ARG A 29 0.42 -5.44 13.95
CA ARG A 29 1.63 -5.70 14.75
C ARG A 29 2.06 -7.17 14.67
N CYS A 30 3.37 -7.39 14.53
CA CYS A 30 4.05 -8.64 14.94
C CYS A 30 4.71 -8.41 16.31
N LYS A 31 5.40 -9.42 16.89
CA LYS A 31 6.31 -9.17 18.03
C LYS A 31 7.51 -8.28 17.69
N CYS A 32 7.75 -8.05 16.41
CA CYS A 32 8.97 -7.44 15.90
C CYS A 32 8.86 -5.97 15.49
N GLN A 33 7.69 -5.56 14.97
CA GLN A 33 7.48 -4.27 14.31
C GLN A 33 5.97 -4.03 14.09
N GLU A 34 5.62 -2.77 13.83
CA GLU A 34 4.32 -2.38 13.30
C GLU A 34 4.37 -2.30 11.76
N HIS A 35 3.35 -2.82 11.11
CA HIS A 35 3.16 -2.87 9.67
C HIS A 35 1.89 -2.12 9.27
N GLN A 36 1.95 -1.41 8.15
CA GLN A 36 0.79 -0.73 7.60
C GLN A 36 0.20 -1.54 6.44
N LEU A 37 -0.95 -2.17 6.68
CA LEU A 37 -1.68 -2.91 5.64
C LEU A 37 -2.61 -2.00 4.87
N THR A 38 -2.62 -2.12 3.54
CA THR A 38 -3.60 -1.45 2.68
C THR A 38 -5.02 -1.97 2.95
N VAL A 39 -6.05 -1.15 2.67
CA VAL A 39 -7.47 -1.56 2.71
C VAL A 39 -7.73 -2.93 2.12
N ARG A 40 -7.18 -3.24 0.94
CA ARG A 40 -7.39 -4.55 0.28
C ARG A 40 -6.89 -5.72 1.12
N ARG A 41 -5.69 -5.58 1.71
CA ARG A 41 -5.11 -6.62 2.57
C ARG A 41 -5.89 -6.74 3.89
N HIS A 42 -6.21 -5.60 4.51
CA HIS A 42 -7.06 -5.57 5.71
C HIS A 42 -8.40 -6.28 5.47
N ASN A 43 -9.11 -5.94 4.38
CA ASN A 43 -10.39 -6.56 4.05
C ASN A 43 -10.28 -8.08 3.86
N ARG A 44 -9.18 -8.58 3.28
CA ARG A 44 -8.95 -10.03 3.18
C ARG A 44 -8.75 -10.69 4.55
N VAL A 45 -8.08 -10.02 5.49
CA VAL A 45 -7.95 -10.52 6.87
C VAL A 45 -9.30 -10.53 7.56
N VAL A 46 -10.08 -9.44 7.44
CA VAL A 46 -11.41 -9.31 8.06
C VAL A 46 -12.38 -10.36 7.52
N ARG A 47 -12.31 -10.68 6.22
CA ARG A 47 -13.11 -11.74 5.60
C ARG A 47 -12.61 -13.16 5.91
N GLY A 48 -11.48 -13.31 6.59
CA GLY A 48 -10.86 -14.62 6.86
C GLY A 48 -10.24 -15.30 5.63
N GLU A 49 -10.11 -14.58 4.50
CA GLU A 49 -9.58 -15.12 3.25
C GLU A 49 -8.05 -15.27 3.27
N ALA A 50 -7.35 -14.44 4.05
CA ALA A 50 -5.89 -14.46 4.10
C ALA A 50 -5.35 -14.12 5.49
N VAL A 51 -4.29 -14.85 5.86
CA VAL A 51 -3.47 -14.57 7.05
C VAL A 51 -2.11 -14.07 6.60
N TYR A 52 -1.77 -12.85 6.98
CA TYR A 52 -0.45 -12.28 6.68
C TYR A 52 0.53 -12.58 7.81
N ARG A 53 1.77 -12.88 7.43
CA ARG A 53 2.89 -13.12 8.34
C ARG A 53 3.99 -12.10 8.07
N CYS A 54 4.72 -11.72 9.11
CA CYS A 54 5.88 -10.84 8.97
C CYS A 54 7.03 -11.58 8.28
N VAL A 55 7.74 -10.88 7.37
CA VAL A 55 8.91 -11.44 6.67
C VAL A 55 10.11 -11.57 7.61
N HIS A 56 10.20 -10.73 8.65
CA HIS A 56 11.35 -10.73 9.57
C HIS A 56 11.26 -11.80 10.65
N CYS A 57 10.10 -11.97 11.29
CA CYS A 57 9.93 -12.95 12.37
C CYS A 57 9.06 -14.17 12.00
N GLY A 58 8.44 -14.19 10.81
CA GLY A 58 7.52 -15.26 10.40
C GLY A 58 6.18 -15.28 11.12
N GLU A 59 5.96 -14.36 12.06
CA GLU A 59 4.83 -14.37 12.98
C GLU A 59 3.59 -13.70 12.37
N GLN A 60 2.41 -14.12 12.83
CA GLN A 60 1.14 -13.63 12.28
C GLN A 60 0.92 -12.15 12.63
N LEU A 61 0.52 -11.37 11.63
CA LEU A 61 0.14 -9.98 11.83
C LEU A 61 -1.23 -9.91 12.51
N VAL A 62 -1.27 -9.31 13.70
CA VAL A 62 -2.49 -9.10 14.47
C VAL A 62 -2.92 -7.65 14.31
N ALA A 63 -4.22 -7.41 14.09
CA ALA A 63 -4.78 -6.06 14.10
C ALA A 63 -4.57 -5.43 15.49
N LYS A 64 -4.09 -4.19 15.53
CA LYS A 64 -3.90 -3.45 16.78
C LYS A 64 -5.23 -2.89 17.28
#